data_AF-A0A437QE05-F1
#
_entry.id   AF-A0A437QE05-F1
#
_cell.length_a   1.000
_cell.length_b   1.000
_cell.length_c   1.000
_cell.angle_alpha   90.00
_cell.angle_beta   90.00
_cell.angle_gamma   90.00
#
_symmetry.space_group_name_H-M   'P 1'
#
loop_
_entity.id
_entity.type
_entity.pdbx_description
1 polymer ?
#
loop_
_entity_poly.entity_id
_entity_poly.type
_entity_poly.pdbx_seq_one_letter_code
_entity_poly.pdbx_strand_id
1 'polypeptide(L)'
;MSTPDSFNAEAYWAGKPHKKWVVFVSKVRGHGKPVKTEKLYVGAKNYESACKTAKANSMLTGRITTVARLAHPADLGCVSVRRRTDCYTD
;
A
#
# COMPACT_ATOMS: atom_id res chain seq x y z
N MET A 1 12.16 -4.15 25.70
CA MET A 1 12.03 -4.71 24.33
C MET A 1 11.71 -3.56 23.39
N SER A 2 12.73 -2.95 22.79
CA SER A 2 12.53 -1.86 21.82
C SER A 2 12.21 -2.50 20.47
N THR A 3 10.96 -2.42 20.03
CA THR A 3 10.57 -2.86 18.68
C THR A 3 11.40 -2.11 17.64
N PRO A 4 12.07 -2.79 16.70
CA PRO A 4 12.89 -2.14 15.69
C PRO A 4 11.99 -1.26 14.82
N ASP A 5 12.35 0.02 14.72
CA ASP A 5 11.81 1.09 13.89
C ASP A 5 10.61 0.70 13.00
N SER A 6 9.39 0.95 13.48
CA SER A 6 8.21 0.96 12.62
C SER A 6 8.35 2.09 11.62
N PHE A 7 8.64 1.78 10.36
CA PHE A 7 8.74 2.78 9.29
C PHE A 7 7.45 3.61 9.22
N ASN A 8 7.58 4.93 9.38
CA ASN A 8 6.47 5.87 9.29
C ASN A 8 6.29 6.33 7.84
N ALA A 9 5.34 5.70 7.13
CA ALA A 9 5.02 6.03 5.74
C ALA A 9 4.49 7.46 5.58
N GLU A 10 3.72 7.97 6.54
CA GLU A 10 3.18 9.33 6.47
C GLU A 10 4.29 10.38 6.51
N ALA A 11 5.25 10.23 7.42
CA ALA A 11 6.42 11.09 7.51
C ALA A 11 7.27 11.01 6.23
N TYR A 12 7.52 9.81 5.72
CA TYR A 12 8.30 9.63 4.49
C TYR A 12 7.69 10.33 3.26
N TRP A 13 6.36 10.38 3.18
CA TRP A 13 5.64 10.99 2.07
C TRP A 13 5.20 12.44 2.31
N ALA A 14 5.37 13.01 3.51
CA ALA A 14 4.80 14.31 3.90
C ALA A 14 5.20 15.47 2.97
N GLY A 15 6.48 15.53 2.57
CA GLY A 15 7.00 16.61 1.72
C GLY A 15 6.91 16.37 0.21
N LYS A 16 6.34 15.25 -0.24
CA LYS A 16 6.33 14.89 -1.67
C LYS A 16 5.01 15.31 -2.33
N PRO A 17 5.05 16.02 -3.47
CA PRO A 17 3.83 16.53 -4.11
C PRO A 17 2.93 15.41 -4.64
N HIS A 18 3.51 14.27 -5.02
CA HIS A 18 2.80 13.05 -5.39
C HIS A 18 3.28 11.91 -4.51
N LYS A 19 2.33 11.27 -3.81
CA LYS A 19 2.60 10.13 -2.94
C LYS A 19 2.28 8.84 -3.69
N LYS A 20 3.02 7.77 -3.42
CA LYS A 20 2.65 6.44 -3.91
C LYS A 20 1.68 5.81 -2.91
N TRP A 21 0.56 5.34 -3.43
CA TRP A 21 -0.50 4.69 -2.68
C TRP A 21 -0.62 3.24 -3.12
N VAL A 22 -0.88 2.38 -2.15
CA VAL A 22 -1.36 1.02 -2.37
C VAL A 22 -2.86 1.05 -2.17
N VAL A 23 -3.62 0.72 -3.22
CA VAL A 23 -5.08 0.73 -3.19
C VAL A 23 -5.59 -0.68 -3.40
N PHE A 24 -6.42 -1.14 -2.48
CA PHE A 24 -7.16 -2.39 -2.58
C PHE A 24 -8.55 -2.08 -3.10
N VAL A 25 -8.83 -2.49 -4.33
CA VAL A 25 -10.15 -2.38 -4.96
C VAL A 25 -10.84 -3.72 -4.81
N SER A 26 -11.94 -3.77 -4.08
CA SER A 26 -12.65 -5.01 -3.77
C SER A 26 -14.05 -5.02 -4.34
N LYS A 27 -14.38 -6.06 -5.12
CA LYS A 27 -15.75 -6.37 -5.52
C LYS A 27 -16.47 -6.99 -4.34
N VAL A 28 -17.61 -6.44 -3.97
CA VAL A 28 -18.43 -6.90 -2.83
C VAL A 28 -19.73 -7.54 -3.32
N ARG A 29 -20.14 -8.64 -2.67
CA ARG A 29 -21.44 -9.31 -2.93
C ARG A 29 -22.23 -9.42 -1.63
N GLY A 30 -23.55 -9.26 -1.73
CA GLY A 30 -24.46 -9.39 -0.58
C GLY A 30 -24.14 -8.39 0.53
N HIS A 31 -24.04 -8.89 1.77
CA HIS A 31 -23.81 -8.13 3.01
C HIS A 31 -22.41 -7.49 3.15
N GLY A 32 -21.79 -7.04 2.05
CA GLY A 32 -20.52 -6.32 2.08
C GLY A 32 -19.27 -7.20 2.18
N LYS A 33 -19.38 -8.52 1.95
CA LYS A 33 -18.21 -9.41 1.92
C LYS A 33 -17.43 -9.25 0.61
N PRO A 34 -16.11 -8.99 0.65
CA PRO A 34 -15.30 -8.92 -0.56
C PRO A 34 -15.18 -10.31 -1.20
N VAL A 35 -15.44 -10.40 -2.50
CA VAL A 35 -15.38 -11.63 -3.30
C VAL A 35 -14.11 -11.67 -4.16
N LYS A 36 -13.66 -10.51 -4.62
CA LYS A 36 -12.42 -10.37 -5.38
C LYS A 36 -11.76 -9.05 -5.00
N THR A 37 -10.45 -9.06 -4.80
CA THR A 37 -9.67 -7.87 -4.47
C THR A 37 -8.49 -7.74 -5.43
N GLU A 38 -8.34 -6.57 -6.01
CA GLU A 38 -7.19 -6.17 -6.82
C GLU A 38 -6.33 -5.18 -6.03
N LYS A 39 -5.01 -5.42 -6.02
CA LYS A 39 -4.03 -4.49 -5.44
C LYS A 39 -3.44 -3.65 -6.56
N LEU A 40 -3.64 -2.33 -6.49
CA LEU A 40 -3.13 -1.37 -7.46
C LEU A 40 -2.17 -0.38 -6.80
N TYR A 41 -1.15 0.04 -7.55
CA TYR A 41 -0.21 1.06 -7.11
C TYR A 41 -0.46 2.35 -7.88
N VAL A 42 -0.77 3.42 -7.16
CA VAL A 42 -1.22 4.68 -7.77
C VAL A 42 -0.37 5.84 -7.27
N GLY A 43 0.03 6.74 -8.18
CA GLY A 43 0.58 8.04 -7.82
C GLY A 43 -0.53 9.07 -7.67
N ALA A 44 -0.70 9.65 -6.49
CA ALA A 44 -1.78 10.61 -6.22
C ALA A 44 -1.41 11.59 -5.10
N LYS A 45 -2.05 12.77 -5.12
CA LYS A 45 -1.80 13.83 -4.12
C LYS A 45 -2.42 13.50 -2.77
N ASN A 46 -3.59 12.87 -2.77
CA ASN A 46 -4.36 12.57 -1.56
C ASN A 46 -5.08 11.20 -1.67
N TYR A 47 -5.66 10.76 -0.57
CA TYR A 47 -6.35 9.46 -0.46
C TYR A 47 -7.49 9.31 -1.48
N GLU A 48 -8.30 10.35 -1.63
CA GLU A 48 -9.49 10.32 -2.48
C GLU A 48 -9.13 10.19 -3.97
N SER A 49 -8.15 10.98 -4.44
CA SER A 49 -7.64 10.86 -5.80
C SER A 49 -6.99 9.50 -6.06
N ALA A 50 -6.30 8.92 -5.06
CA ALA A 50 -5.76 7.56 -5.17
C ALA A 50 -6.87 6.53 -5.39
N CYS A 51 -7.94 6.60 -4.58
CA CYS A 51 -9.08 5.69 -4.68
C CYS A 51 -9.83 5.85 -6.00
N LYS A 52 -10.07 7.09 -6.44
CA LYS A 52 -10.73 7.40 -7.71
C LYS A 52 -9.95 6.85 -8.90
N THR A 53 -8.64 7.11 -8.94
CA THR A 53 -7.77 6.61 -10.00
C THR A 53 -7.66 5.09 -9.99
N ALA A 54 -7.51 4.46 -8.82
CA ALA A 54 -7.49 3.00 -8.72
C ALA A 54 -8.80 2.37 -9.20
N LYS A 55 -9.94 2.93 -8.82
CA LYS A 55 -11.26 2.46 -9.27
C LYS A 55 -11.42 2.59 -10.79
N ALA A 56 -10.96 3.70 -11.37
CA ALA A 56 -11.02 3.92 -12.82
C ALA A 56 -10.13 2.97 -13.63
N ASN A 57 -9.05 2.44 -13.03
CA ASN A 57 -8.10 1.53 -13.67
C ASN A 57 -8.31 0.05 -13.27
N SER A 58 -9.27 -0.24 -12.39
CA SER A 58 -9.60 -1.62 -12.02
C SER A 58 -10.51 -2.25 -13.07
N MET A 59 -10.32 -3.54 -13.30
CA MET A 59 -11.18 -4.33 -14.18
C MET A 59 -12.42 -4.87 -13.45
N LEU A 60 -12.56 -4.59 -12.15
CA LEU A 60 -13.71 -5.01 -11.37
C LEU A 60 -14.96 -4.21 -11.75
N THR A 61 -16.08 -4.92 -11.89
CA THR A 61 -17.38 -4.35 -12.22
C THR A 61 -18.42 -4.64 -11.13
N GLY A 62 -19.45 -3.80 -11.06
CA GLY A 62 -20.54 -3.88 -10.08
C GLY A 62 -20.26 -3.06 -8.81
N ARG A 63 -20.73 -3.54 -7.66
CA ARG A 63 -20.52 -2.88 -6.37
C ARG A 63 -19.09 -3.08 -5.90
N ILE A 64 -18.37 -1.97 -5.69
CA ILE A 64 -16.94 -1.96 -5.39
C ILE A 64 -16.67 -1.08 -4.16
N THR A 65 -15.76 -1.52 -3.30
CA THR A 65 -15.19 -0.75 -2.20
C THR A 65 -13.69 -0.54 -2.45
N THR A 66 -13.15 0.57 -1.97
CA THR A 66 -11.73 0.91 -2.10
C THR A 66 -11.14 1.27 -0.75
N VAL A 67 -10.01 0.66 -0.41
CA VAL A 67 -9.21 1.02 0.76
C VAL A 67 -7.81 1.36 0.29
N ALA A 68 -7.33 2.54 0.62
CA ALA A 68 -5.97 2.95 0.27
C ALA A 68 -5.10 3.10 1.52
N ARG A 69 -3.79 2.91 1.34
CA ARG A 69 -2.77 3.28 2.31
C ARG A 69 -1.54 3.80 1.59
N LEU A 70 -0.72 4.58 2.27
CA LEU A 70 0.56 4.98 1.71
C LEU A 70 1.46 3.75 1.49
N ALA A 71 2.22 3.79 0.40
CA ALA A 71 3.13 2.71 0.05
C ALA A 71 4.28 2.64 1.04
N HIS A 72 4.54 1.42 1.53
CA HIS A 72 5.72 1.10 2.30
C HIS A 72 6.90 0.83 1.34
N PRO A 73 8.18 1.03 1.73
CA PRO A 73 9.33 0.66 0.92
C PRO A 73 9.26 -0.79 0.41
N ALA A 74 8.80 -1.71 1.26
CA ALA A 74 8.57 -3.11 0.90
C ALA A 74 7.55 -3.29 -0.25
N ASP A 75 6.52 -2.44 -0.32
CA ASP A 75 5.55 -2.45 -1.43
C ASP A 75 6.17 -1.96 -2.75
N LEU A 76 7.25 -1.17 -2.67
CA LEU A 76 7.97 -0.63 -3.81
C LEU A 76 9.15 -1.53 -4.25
N GLY A 77 9.27 -2.72 -3.65
CA GLY A 77 10.38 -3.64 -3.94
C GLY A 77 11.69 -3.30 -3.25
N CYS A 78 11.72 -2.35 -2.31
CA CYS A 78 12.89 -2.17 -1.45
C CYS A 78 12.99 -3.34 -0.47
N VAL A 79 13.89 -4.27 -0.76
CA VAL A 79 14.24 -5.35 0.17
C VAL A 79 15.03 -4.73 1.31
N SER A 80 14.54 -4.87 2.55
CA SER A 80 15.36 -4.50 3.71
C SER A 80 16.59 -5.41 3.69
N VAL A 81 17.77 -4.85 3.43
CA VAL A 81 19.02 -5.58 3.59
C VAL A 81 19.17 -5.85 5.08
N ARG A 82 18.64 -6.98 5.57
CA ARG A 82 19.02 -7.48 6.87
C ARG A 82 20.49 -7.83 6.74
N ARG A 83 21.38 -6.97 7.24
CA ARG A 83 22.78 -7.33 7.42
C ARG A 83 22.78 -8.59 8.27
N ARG A 84 23.14 -9.71 7.66
CA ARG A 84 23.38 -10.98 8.34
C ARG A 84 24.69 -10.78 9.10
N THR A 85 24.62 -10.24 10.31
CA THR A 85 25.76 -10.18 11.24
C THR A 85 25.76 -11.46 12.04
N ASP A 86 25.98 -12.59 11.37
CA ASP A 86 26.27 -13.84 12.04
C ASP A 86 27.51 -14.44 11.38
N CYS A 87 28.35 -15.06 12.23
CA CYS A 87 29.59 -15.80 11.96
C CYS A 87 30.86 -15.02 11.54
N TYR A 88 31.42 -14.25 12.48
CA TYR A 88 32.82 -14.46 12.88
C TYR A 88 32.84 -14.63 14.40
N THR A 89 33.03 -15.86 14.85
CA THR A 89 33.47 -16.17 16.22
C THR A 89 34.75 -16.95 16.02
N ASP A 90 35.81 -16.42 16.62
CA ASP A 90 37.19 -16.92 16.65
C ASP A 90 37.27 -18.38 17.14
#